data_AF-A0A7C3GRT7-F1
#
_entry.id   AF-A0A7C3GRT7-F1
#
_cell.length_a   1.000
_cell.length_b   1.000
_cell.length_c   1.000
_cell.angle_alpha   90.00
_cell.angle_beta   90.00
_cell.angle_gamma   90.00
#
_symmetry.space_group_name_H-M   'P 1'
#
loop_
_entity.id
_entity.type
_entity.pdbx_description
1 polymer ?
#
loop_
_entity_poly.entity_id
_entity_poly.type
_entity_poly.pdbx_seq_one_letter_code
_entity_poly.pdbx_strand_id
1 'polypeptide(L)'
;MKFIKPSAILLFSVVFLGACAHQPTPEDVTRSFWQAVVHNDLDTARKLTTKESQSSISVLDNKKKMLGRVEVGTAKISETTAEVPTTLIGEQNGKETRIELNTFLSQEEKKWKVEGDKTVNALMASSLQSMLQNLTSNFSSMGEALNQSITTGLGEFLGELQKSVPQMQKELNQFTDEDKAREIGKELGSLFSKGLQDALKQFSQGMDELSKELDKNKAKQQ
;
A
#
# COMPACT_ATOMS: atom_id res chain seq x y z
N MET A 1 -34.52 -35.42 -70.74
CA MET A 1 -35.14 -34.10 -70.97
C MET A 1 -35.42 -33.46 -69.62
N LYS A 2 -34.56 -32.57 -69.10
CA LYS A 2 -34.73 -31.09 -69.01
C LYS A 2 -34.66 -30.74 -67.50
N PHE A 3 -33.96 -29.76 -66.93
CA PHE A 3 -32.90 -28.81 -67.31
C PHE A 3 -32.15 -28.45 -66.00
N ILE A 4 -30.84 -28.25 -66.08
CA ILE A 4 -29.96 -27.68 -65.03
C ILE A 4 -30.07 -26.14 -65.11
N LYS A 5 -29.99 -25.42 -63.96
CA LYS A 5 -29.22 -24.15 -63.71
C LYS A 5 -29.71 -23.35 -62.47
N PRO A 6 -28.93 -22.41 -61.89
CA PRO A 6 -28.00 -22.67 -60.78
C PRO A 6 -28.18 -21.60 -59.66
N SER A 7 -27.19 -21.47 -58.77
CA SER A 7 -26.92 -20.25 -57.99
C SER A 7 -27.77 -19.98 -56.74
N ALA A 8 -27.31 -20.54 -55.63
CA ALA A 8 -27.05 -19.77 -54.41
C ALA A 8 -26.06 -20.55 -53.53
N ILE A 9 -24.78 -20.56 -53.93
CA ILE A 9 -23.71 -20.93 -53.01
C ILE A 9 -23.63 -19.79 -52.00
N LEU A 10 -24.27 -19.98 -50.85
CA LEU A 10 -24.17 -19.09 -49.70
C LEU A 10 -22.80 -19.36 -49.07
N LEU A 11 -21.81 -18.62 -49.57
CA LEU A 11 -20.44 -18.60 -49.08
C LEU A 11 -20.47 -17.98 -47.68
N PHE A 12 -20.59 -18.84 -46.66
CA PHE A 12 -20.45 -18.46 -45.27
C PHE A 12 -18.95 -18.24 -45.02
N SER A 13 -18.46 -17.05 -45.39
CA SER A 13 -17.13 -16.58 -44.99
C SER A 13 -17.10 -16.47 -43.48
N VAL A 14 -16.56 -17.49 -42.83
CA VAL A 14 -16.10 -17.42 -41.45
C VAL A 14 -14.95 -16.42 -41.42
N VAL A 15 -15.28 -15.16 -41.15
CA VAL A 15 -14.29 -14.15 -40.79
C VAL A 15 -13.78 -14.54 -39.42
N PHE A 16 -12.69 -15.30 -39.37
CA PHE A 16 -11.85 -15.39 -38.19
C PHE A 16 -11.29 -13.99 -37.95
N LEU A 17 -12.00 -13.21 -37.13
CA LEU A 17 -11.41 -12.08 -36.42
C LEU A 17 -10.35 -12.67 -35.49
N GLY A 18 -9.13 -12.81 -36.01
CA GLY A 18 -7.95 -12.93 -35.18
C GLY A 18 -7.86 -11.64 -34.38
N ALA A 19 -8.47 -11.63 -33.20
CA ALA A 19 -8.12 -10.67 -32.18
C ALA A 19 -6.60 -10.84 -32.00
N CYS A 20 -5.83 -9.87 -32.48
CA CYS A 20 -4.44 -9.73 -32.08
C CYS A 20 -4.46 -9.72 -30.55
N ALA A 21 -4.19 -10.86 -29.93
CA ALA A 21 -4.12 -11.01 -28.49
C ALA A 21 -2.85 -10.28 -28.05
N HIS A 22 -2.93 -8.95 -28.01
CA HIS A 22 -1.91 -8.13 -27.39
C HIS A 22 -1.85 -8.56 -25.93
N GLN A 23 -0.71 -9.09 -25.51
CA GLN A 23 -0.52 -9.43 -24.11
C GLN A 23 -0.68 -8.14 -23.30
N PRO A 24 -1.44 -8.15 -22.19
CA PRO A 24 -1.61 -6.97 -21.36
C PRO A 24 -0.24 -6.41 -20.94
N THR A 25 -0.08 -5.10 -21.04
CA THR A 25 1.12 -4.41 -20.55
C THR A 25 1.16 -4.44 -19.01
N PRO A 26 2.31 -4.19 -18.36
CA PRO A 26 2.37 -4.03 -16.91
C PRO A 26 1.37 -3.00 -16.38
N GLU A 27 1.15 -1.91 -17.12
CA GLU A 27 0.18 -0.87 -16.81
C GLU A 27 -1.26 -1.39 -16.87
N ASP A 28 -1.60 -2.20 -17.88
CA ASP A 28 -2.93 -2.81 -18.01
C ASP A 28 -3.21 -3.79 -16.86
N VAL A 29 -2.22 -4.60 -16.49
CA VAL A 29 -2.33 -5.55 -15.37
C VAL A 29 -2.47 -4.79 -14.05
N THR A 30 -1.65 -3.77 -13.84
CA THR A 30 -1.71 -2.90 -12.64
C THR A 30 -3.07 -2.23 -12.51
N ARG A 31 -3.58 -1.64 -13.60
CA ARG A 31 -4.90 -1.01 -13.64
C ARG A 31 -6.00 -2.00 -13.31
N SER A 32 -5.98 -3.16 -13.96
CA SER A 32 -6.99 -4.21 -13.75
C SER A 32 -6.97 -4.73 -12.31
N PHE A 33 -5.78 -4.90 -11.74
CA PHE A 33 -5.61 -5.34 -10.36
C PHE A 33 -6.22 -4.35 -9.36
N TRP A 34 -5.85 -3.08 -9.45
CA TRP A 34 -6.37 -2.07 -8.53
C TRP A 34 -7.85 -1.76 -8.76
N GLN A 35 -8.34 -1.84 -10.00
CA GLN A 35 -9.78 -1.77 -10.26
C GLN A 35 -10.54 -2.91 -9.60
N ALA A 36 -10.00 -4.14 -9.62
CA ALA A 36 -10.60 -5.26 -8.91
C ALA A 36 -10.63 -4.99 -7.40
N VAL A 37 -9.54 -4.49 -6.82
CA VAL A 37 -9.48 -4.08 -5.39
C VAL A 37 -10.50 -2.98 -5.07
N VAL A 38 -10.58 -1.92 -5.88
CA VAL A 38 -11.54 -0.82 -5.70
C VAL A 38 -12.98 -1.33 -5.69
N HIS A 39 -13.34 -2.26 -6.58
CA HIS A 39 -14.66 -2.88 -6.63
C HIS A 39 -14.85 -4.04 -5.65
N ASN A 40 -13.87 -4.29 -4.78
CA ASN A 40 -13.86 -5.38 -3.83
C ASN A 40 -13.98 -6.79 -4.46
N ASP A 41 -13.50 -6.93 -5.70
CA ASP A 41 -13.37 -8.20 -6.43
C ASP A 41 -11.98 -8.82 -6.16
N LEU A 42 -11.83 -9.39 -4.95
CA LEU A 42 -10.58 -9.99 -4.52
C LEU A 42 -10.21 -11.25 -5.30
N ASP A 43 -11.20 -11.91 -5.93
CA ASP A 43 -10.95 -13.10 -6.74
C ASP A 43 -10.27 -12.74 -8.06
N THR A 44 -10.71 -11.66 -8.72
CA THR A 44 -10.01 -11.14 -9.90
C THR A 44 -8.64 -10.59 -9.53
N ALA A 45 -8.51 -9.85 -8.42
CA ALA A 45 -7.22 -9.37 -7.94
C ALA A 45 -6.23 -10.53 -7.72
N ARG A 46 -6.69 -11.62 -7.09
CA ARG A 46 -5.89 -12.84 -6.85
C ARG A 46 -5.48 -13.56 -8.14
N LYS A 47 -6.32 -13.55 -9.18
CA LYS A 47 -5.96 -14.12 -10.49
C LYS A 47 -4.89 -13.30 -11.20
N LEU A 48 -4.76 -12.01 -10.89
CA LEU A 48 -3.78 -11.11 -11.50
C LEU A 48 -2.42 -11.13 -10.78
N THR A 49 -2.30 -11.82 -9.64
CA THR A 49 -1.05 -11.90 -8.88
C THR A 49 -0.27 -13.18 -9.17
N THR A 50 1.02 -13.19 -8.85
CA THR A 50 1.86 -14.39 -8.95
C THR A 50 1.29 -15.49 -8.07
N LYS A 51 1.45 -16.76 -8.47
CA LYS A 51 0.89 -17.89 -7.72
C LYS A 51 1.34 -17.90 -6.25
N GLU A 52 2.59 -17.56 -6.00
CA GLU A 52 3.20 -17.51 -4.67
C GLU A 52 2.61 -16.43 -3.75
N SER A 53 2.11 -15.32 -4.30
CA SER A 53 1.66 -14.16 -3.52
C SER A 53 0.13 -14.04 -3.40
N GLN A 54 -0.61 -15.06 -3.82
CA GLN A 54 -2.07 -15.02 -3.83
C GLN A 54 -2.69 -14.86 -2.44
N SER A 55 -2.05 -15.38 -1.38
CA SER A 55 -2.57 -15.29 0.00
C SER A 55 -2.67 -13.85 0.51
N SER A 56 -1.72 -12.99 0.12
CA SER A 56 -1.59 -11.60 0.57
C SER A 56 -2.73 -10.68 0.10
N ILE A 57 -3.50 -11.11 -0.91
CA ILE A 57 -4.60 -10.31 -1.47
C ILE A 57 -5.77 -10.15 -0.50
N SER A 58 -5.89 -11.04 0.48
CA SER A 58 -6.90 -10.93 1.55
C SER A 58 -6.79 -9.63 2.35
N VAL A 59 -5.58 -9.04 2.44
CA VAL A 59 -5.32 -7.78 3.16
C VAL A 59 -5.93 -6.56 2.44
N LEU A 60 -6.23 -6.69 1.15
CA LEU A 60 -6.74 -5.60 0.30
C LEU A 60 -8.29 -5.50 0.30
N ASP A 61 -8.98 -6.11 1.28
CA ASP A 61 -10.44 -5.99 1.42
C ASP A 61 -10.87 -4.52 1.52
N ASN A 62 -11.68 -4.08 0.55
CA ASN A 62 -12.18 -2.72 0.41
C ASN A 62 -13.69 -2.63 0.65
N LYS A 63 -14.31 -3.53 1.43
CA LYS A 63 -15.76 -3.45 1.77
C LYS A 63 -16.18 -2.12 2.37
N LYS A 64 -15.28 -1.43 3.07
CA LYS A 64 -15.51 -0.10 3.65
C LYS A 64 -15.42 1.04 2.62
N LYS A 65 -15.15 0.73 1.34
CA LYS A 65 -15.03 1.68 0.21
C LYS A 65 -14.05 2.82 0.50
N MET A 66 -12.95 2.50 1.17
CA MET A 66 -11.89 3.47 1.48
C MET A 66 -11.15 3.89 0.21
N LEU A 67 -11.07 3.02 -0.79
CA LEU A 67 -10.50 3.31 -2.11
C LEU A 67 -11.63 3.49 -3.14
N GLY A 68 -11.55 4.56 -3.93
CA GLY A 68 -12.57 4.91 -4.93
C GLY A 68 -12.05 4.90 -6.37
N ARG A 69 -10.79 5.27 -6.61
CA ARG A 69 -10.19 5.27 -7.95
C ARG A 69 -8.69 5.02 -7.91
N VAL A 70 -8.12 4.71 -9.08
CA VAL A 70 -6.69 4.47 -9.27
C VAL A 70 -6.17 5.26 -10.46
N GLU A 71 -5.00 5.88 -10.29
CA GLU A 71 -4.20 6.47 -11.36
C GLU A 71 -2.93 5.62 -11.52
N VAL A 72 -2.59 5.28 -12.77
CA VAL A 72 -1.47 4.41 -13.13
C VAL A 72 -0.49 5.20 -13.98
N GLY A 73 0.77 5.25 -13.54
CA GLY A 73 1.88 5.87 -14.27
C GLY A 73 2.55 4.93 -15.27
N THR A 74 3.60 5.42 -15.92
CA THR A 74 4.38 4.65 -16.89
C THR A 74 5.25 3.61 -16.19
N ALA A 75 5.24 2.36 -16.69
CA ALA A 75 6.06 1.29 -16.14
C ALA A 75 7.56 1.51 -16.37
N LYS A 76 8.37 1.21 -15.36
CA LYS A 76 9.81 0.97 -15.51
C LYS A 76 10.02 -0.53 -15.65
N ILE A 77 10.33 -0.98 -16.86
CA ILE A 77 10.44 -2.41 -17.19
C ILE A 77 11.92 -2.82 -17.23
N SER A 78 12.25 -3.94 -16.60
CA SER A 78 13.58 -4.55 -16.60
C SER A 78 13.48 -6.06 -16.86
N GLU A 79 13.79 -6.48 -18.08
CA GLU A 79 13.75 -7.88 -18.55
C GLU A 79 12.42 -8.62 -18.24
N THR A 80 12.28 -9.13 -17.02
CA THR A 80 11.16 -9.95 -16.55
C THR A 80 10.41 -9.32 -15.37
N THR A 81 10.80 -8.12 -14.93
CA THR A 81 10.14 -7.37 -13.85
C THR A 81 9.69 -5.99 -14.33
N ALA A 82 8.72 -5.42 -13.64
CA ALA A 82 8.28 -4.05 -13.86
C ALA A 82 7.86 -3.38 -12.55
N GLU A 83 8.14 -2.09 -12.45
CA GLU A 83 7.63 -1.22 -11.40
C GLU A 83 6.69 -0.18 -12.01
N VAL A 84 5.47 -0.10 -11.48
CA VAL A 84 4.44 0.79 -12.00
C VAL A 84 4.04 1.78 -10.90
N PRO A 85 4.41 3.06 -11.03
CA PRO A 85 3.93 4.10 -10.12
C PRO A 85 2.41 4.13 -10.11
N THR A 86 1.82 4.10 -8.92
CA THR A 86 0.39 3.97 -8.70
C THR A 86 -0.05 4.98 -7.66
N THR A 87 -1.13 5.71 -7.94
CA THR A 87 -1.79 6.55 -6.94
C THR A 87 -3.18 6.00 -6.67
N LEU A 88 -3.41 5.56 -5.44
CA LEU A 88 -4.72 5.14 -4.97
C LEU A 88 -5.41 6.33 -4.33
N ILE A 89 -6.67 6.54 -4.71
CA ILE A 89 -7.40 7.71 -4.28
C ILE A 89 -8.72 7.28 -3.67
N GLY A 90 -8.93 7.78 -2.45
CA GLY A 90 -10.02 7.43 -1.57
C GLY A 90 -10.68 8.65 -0.97
N GLU A 91 -11.63 8.39 -0.08
CA GLU A 91 -12.24 9.41 0.75
C GLU A 91 -12.25 8.95 2.20
N GLN A 92 -11.82 9.81 3.10
CA GLN A 92 -11.88 9.57 4.54
C GLN A 92 -12.38 10.84 5.24
N ASN A 93 -13.46 10.71 6.01
CA ASN A 93 -14.09 11.83 6.73
C ASN A 93 -14.43 13.03 5.83
N GLY A 94 -14.92 12.79 4.61
CA GLY A 94 -15.27 13.84 3.66
C GLY A 94 -14.07 14.55 3.01
N LYS A 95 -12.85 14.05 3.20
CA LYS A 95 -11.64 14.55 2.54
C LYS A 95 -11.07 13.48 1.60
N GLU A 96 -10.65 13.92 0.42
CA GLU A 96 -9.90 13.05 -0.49
C GLU A 96 -8.56 12.65 0.14
N THR A 97 -8.25 11.36 0.10
CA THR A 97 -6.96 10.81 0.53
C THR A 97 -6.24 10.22 -0.67
N ARG A 98 -4.93 10.44 -0.75
CA ARG A 98 -4.08 9.92 -1.84
C ARG A 98 -2.94 9.12 -1.25
N ILE A 99 -2.73 7.91 -1.77
CA ILE A 99 -1.64 7.02 -1.37
C ILE A 99 -0.82 6.72 -2.62
N GLU A 100 0.42 7.19 -2.63
CA GLU A 100 1.37 6.96 -3.71
C GLU A 100 2.25 5.75 -3.38
N LEU A 101 2.37 4.81 -4.31
CA LEU A 101 3.20 3.61 -4.17
C LEU A 101 3.67 3.10 -5.53
N ASN A 102 4.62 2.17 -5.52
CA ASN A 102 4.92 1.36 -6.69
C ASN A 102 4.18 0.02 -6.61
N THR A 103 3.55 -0.38 -7.71
CA THR A 103 3.08 -1.75 -7.93
C THR A 103 4.19 -2.54 -8.58
N PHE A 104 4.51 -3.71 -8.03
CA PHE A 104 5.59 -4.56 -8.52
C PHE A 104 5.01 -5.71 -9.33
N LEU A 105 5.61 -6.01 -10.48
CA LEU A 105 5.19 -7.11 -11.35
C LEU A 105 6.39 -7.94 -11.77
N SER A 106 6.13 -9.22 -12.02
CA SER A 106 7.05 -10.13 -12.68
C SER A 106 6.33 -10.97 -13.74
N GLN A 107 7.09 -11.52 -14.68
CA GLN A 107 6.56 -12.41 -15.69
C GLN A 107 6.46 -13.84 -15.15
N GLU A 108 5.25 -14.39 -15.13
CA GLU A 108 4.97 -15.80 -14.90
C GLU A 108 4.36 -16.39 -16.17
N GLU A 109 4.97 -17.45 -16.73
CA GLU A 109 4.51 -18.06 -18.00
C GLU A 109 4.35 -17.03 -19.15
N LYS A 110 5.31 -16.08 -19.24
CA LYS A 110 5.30 -14.95 -20.20
C LYS A 110 4.09 -14.02 -20.07
N LYS A 111 3.46 -13.95 -18.90
CA LYS A 111 2.38 -13.01 -18.59
C LYS A 111 2.77 -12.18 -17.38
N TRP A 112 2.53 -10.88 -17.45
CA TRP A 112 2.71 -10.01 -16.30
C TRP A 112 1.75 -10.39 -15.19
N LYS A 113 2.28 -10.47 -13.97
CA LYS A 113 1.56 -10.76 -12.74
C LYS A 113 2.04 -9.81 -11.65
N VAL A 114 1.12 -9.35 -10.82
CA VAL A 114 1.46 -8.52 -9.65
C VAL A 114 2.17 -9.39 -8.62
N GLU A 115 3.32 -8.93 -8.14
CA GLU A 115 3.96 -9.47 -6.94
C GLU A 115 3.19 -8.95 -5.72
N GLY A 116 2.19 -9.73 -5.30
CA GLY A 116 1.21 -9.34 -4.27
C GLY A 116 1.88 -8.92 -2.97
N ASP A 117 2.84 -9.70 -2.49
CA ASP A 117 3.54 -9.44 -1.22
C ASP A 117 4.29 -8.11 -1.25
N LYS A 118 5.07 -7.86 -2.31
CA LYS A 118 5.82 -6.61 -2.46
C LYS A 118 4.90 -5.41 -2.60
N THR A 119 3.81 -5.57 -3.36
CA THR A 119 2.83 -4.51 -3.60
C THR A 119 2.05 -4.18 -2.32
N VAL A 120 1.61 -5.17 -1.55
CA VAL A 120 0.94 -4.98 -0.26
C VAL A 120 1.89 -4.32 0.75
N ASN A 121 3.16 -4.76 0.81
CA ASN A 121 4.15 -4.14 1.68
C ASN A 121 4.41 -2.68 1.31
N ALA A 122 4.48 -2.35 0.02
CA ALA A 122 4.62 -0.98 -0.45
C ALA A 122 3.40 -0.14 -0.07
N LEU A 123 2.18 -0.67 -0.21
CA LEU A 123 0.96 0.00 0.23
C LEU A 123 0.98 0.30 1.74
N MET A 124 1.37 -0.68 2.56
CA MET A 124 1.46 -0.53 4.01
C MET A 124 2.49 0.53 4.39
N ALA A 125 3.69 0.50 3.78
CA ALA A 125 4.73 1.49 4.00
C ALA A 125 4.28 2.91 3.62
N SER A 126 3.68 3.09 2.44
CA SER A 126 3.15 4.38 1.98
C SER A 126 2.02 4.90 2.87
N SER A 127 1.14 4.00 3.35
CA SER A 127 0.06 4.38 4.26
C SER A 127 0.59 4.85 5.61
N LEU A 128 1.56 4.14 6.18
CA LEU A 128 2.24 4.54 7.42
C LEU A 128 2.95 5.89 7.23
N GLN A 129 3.65 6.07 6.12
CA GLN A 129 4.32 7.32 5.83
C GLN A 129 3.33 8.49 5.71
N SER A 130 2.20 8.30 5.03
CA SER A 130 1.14 9.32 4.93
C SER A 130 0.54 9.65 6.30
N MET A 131 0.29 8.65 7.15
CA MET A 131 -0.17 8.88 8.52
C MET A 131 0.84 9.71 9.33
N LEU A 132 2.13 9.39 9.21
CA LEU A 132 3.19 10.14 9.87
C LEU A 132 3.28 11.58 9.37
N GLN A 133 3.18 11.82 8.05
CA GLN A 133 3.17 13.18 7.48
C GLN A 133 1.94 13.99 7.92
N ASN A 134 0.77 13.36 8.00
CA ASN A 134 -0.43 14.01 8.51
C ASN A 134 -0.28 14.34 10.00
N LEU A 135 0.35 13.46 10.76
CA LEU A 135 0.66 13.70 12.16
C LEU A 135 1.65 14.87 12.32
N THR A 136 2.77 14.86 11.59
CA THR A 136 3.76 15.94 11.64
C THR A 136 3.22 17.27 11.13
N SER A 137 2.36 17.30 10.11
CA SER A 137 1.74 18.54 9.62
C SER A 137 0.69 19.10 10.59
N ASN A 138 -0.08 18.25 11.25
CA ASN A 138 -0.96 18.68 12.34
C ASN A 138 -0.16 19.24 13.53
N PHE A 139 1.04 18.71 13.78
CA PHE A 139 1.90 19.18 14.87
C PHE A 139 2.83 20.34 14.51
N SER A 140 3.23 20.51 13.25
CA SER A 140 4.01 21.69 12.80
C SER A 140 3.17 22.97 12.86
N SER A 141 1.83 22.84 12.84
CA SER A 141 0.92 23.94 13.18
C SER A 141 0.98 24.36 14.67
N MET A 142 1.65 23.56 15.50
CA MET A 142 1.75 23.70 16.95
C MET A 142 3.21 23.96 17.36
N GLY A 143 3.82 25.06 16.91
CA GLY A 143 5.15 25.55 17.38
C GLY A 143 6.38 24.69 17.04
N GLU A 144 7.51 25.32 16.67
CA GLU A 144 8.74 24.62 16.25
C GLU A 144 9.32 23.66 17.31
N ALA A 145 9.27 24.02 18.60
CA ALA A 145 9.82 23.19 19.68
C ALA A 145 9.05 21.88 19.89
N LEU A 146 7.73 21.90 19.75
CA LEU A 146 6.86 20.71 19.79
C LEU A 146 7.07 19.83 18.57
N ASN A 147 7.21 20.44 17.40
CA ASN A 147 7.52 19.72 16.17
C ASN A 147 8.83 18.94 16.29
N GLN A 148 9.85 19.51 16.94
CA GLN A 148 11.14 18.86 17.14
C GLN A 148 11.09 17.71 18.17
N SER A 149 10.43 17.89 19.31
CA SER A 149 10.24 16.81 20.31
C SER A 149 9.44 15.63 19.74
N ILE A 150 8.40 15.89 18.94
CA ILE A 150 7.58 14.82 18.35
C ILE A 150 8.31 14.12 17.21
N THR A 151 8.97 14.87 16.32
CA THR A 151 9.73 14.29 15.21
C THR A 151 10.87 13.43 15.73
N THR A 152 11.54 13.86 16.80
CA THR A 152 12.62 13.10 17.43
C THR A 152 12.07 11.83 18.10
N GLY A 153 11.06 11.93 18.95
CA GLY A 153 10.50 10.77 19.66
C GLY A 153 9.86 9.73 18.73
N LEU A 154 9.11 10.16 17.72
CA LEU A 154 8.55 9.24 16.72
C LEU A 154 9.64 8.69 15.78
N GLY A 155 10.64 9.49 15.42
CA GLY A 155 11.77 9.04 14.60
C GLY A 155 12.60 7.97 15.31
N GLU A 156 12.88 8.14 16.60
CA GLU A 156 13.56 7.16 17.45
C GLU A 156 12.76 5.87 17.56
N PHE A 157 11.46 5.97 17.84
CA PHE A 157 10.57 4.81 17.89
C PHE A 157 10.51 4.04 16.56
N LEU A 158 10.37 4.74 15.44
CA LEU A 158 10.35 4.10 14.11
C LEU A 158 11.71 3.48 13.78
N GLY A 159 12.81 4.12 14.17
CA GLY A 159 14.16 3.57 14.01
C GLY A 159 14.38 2.30 14.83
N GLU A 160 13.86 2.25 16.06
CA GLU A 160 13.88 1.03 16.89
C GLU A 160 12.99 -0.07 16.30
N LEU A 161 11.77 0.26 15.87
CA LEU A 161 10.90 -0.69 15.19
C LEU A 161 11.55 -1.26 13.93
N GLN A 162 12.16 -0.42 13.10
CA GLN A 162 12.81 -0.86 11.86
C GLN A 162 14.01 -1.78 12.13
N LYS A 163 14.70 -1.64 13.26
CA LYS A 163 15.78 -2.54 13.68
C LYS A 163 15.26 -3.87 14.25
N SER A 164 14.12 -3.84 14.95
CA SER A 164 13.56 -5.03 15.58
C SER A 164 12.73 -5.89 14.63
N VAL A 165 12.06 -5.30 13.63
CA VAL A 165 11.21 -6.03 12.66
C VAL A 165 11.94 -7.16 11.92
N PRO A 166 13.16 -6.98 11.38
CA PRO A 166 13.89 -8.06 10.70
C PRO A 166 14.27 -9.22 11.61
N GLN A 167 14.60 -8.94 12.87
CA GLN A 167 14.92 -9.98 13.86
C GLN A 167 13.68 -10.80 14.20
N MET A 168 12.56 -10.13 14.43
CA MET A 168 11.27 -10.79 14.70
C MET A 168 10.76 -11.57 13.48
N GLN A 169 10.94 -11.06 12.26
CA GLN A 169 10.57 -11.78 11.03
C GLN A 169 11.42 -13.05 10.83
N LYS A 170 12.69 -13.00 11.23
CA LYS A 170 13.58 -14.16 11.24
C LYS A 170 13.15 -15.19 12.28
N GLU A 171 12.71 -14.77 13.46
CA GLU A 171 12.17 -15.66 14.50
C GLU A 171 10.83 -16.27 14.09
N LEU A 172 9.93 -15.50 13.45
CA LEU A 172 8.65 -15.98 12.92
C LEU A 172 8.82 -16.99 11.78
N ASN A 173 9.81 -16.81 10.89
CA ASN A 173 10.07 -17.74 9.80
C ASN A 173 10.76 -19.04 10.25
N GLN A 174 11.27 -19.10 11.49
CA GLN A 174 11.94 -20.28 12.03
C GLN A 174 11.00 -21.22 12.81
N PHE A 175 9.74 -20.85 13.08
CA PHE A 175 8.84 -21.64 13.92
C PHE A 175 7.39 -21.65 13.44
N THR A 176 6.78 -22.84 13.41
CA THR A 176 5.42 -23.12 12.88
C THR A 176 4.32 -23.13 13.95
N ASP A 177 4.57 -22.52 15.13
CA ASP A 177 3.75 -22.70 16.33
C ASP A 177 2.93 -21.44 16.67
N GLU A 178 1.59 -21.57 16.70
CA GLU A 178 0.63 -20.46 16.88
C GLU A 178 0.78 -19.75 18.24
N ASP A 179 1.14 -20.48 19.30
CA ASP A 179 1.28 -19.91 20.64
C ASP A 179 2.47 -18.96 20.74
N LYS A 180 3.57 -19.24 20.03
CA LYS A 180 4.74 -18.36 19.96
C LYS A 180 4.52 -17.16 19.04
N ALA A 181 3.79 -17.33 17.94
CA ALA A 181 3.36 -16.19 17.12
C ALA A 181 2.49 -15.21 17.95
N ARG A 182 1.67 -15.75 18.86
CA ARG A 182 0.87 -14.96 19.80
C ARG A 182 1.73 -14.27 20.87
N GLU A 183 2.80 -14.90 21.33
CA GLU A 183 3.77 -14.32 22.26
C GLU A 183 4.56 -13.16 21.61
N ILE A 184 5.08 -13.37 20.41
CA ILE A 184 5.75 -12.34 19.60
C ILE A 184 4.76 -11.20 19.30
N GLY A 185 3.49 -11.50 19.01
CA GLY A 185 2.45 -10.49 18.83
C GLY A 185 2.19 -9.65 20.09
N LYS A 186 2.23 -10.27 21.29
CA LYS A 186 2.15 -9.55 22.56
C LYS A 186 3.38 -8.70 22.81
N GLU A 187 4.57 -9.20 22.47
CA GLU A 187 5.82 -8.47 22.62
C GLU A 187 5.87 -7.25 21.70
N LEU A 188 5.44 -7.40 20.44
CA LEU A 188 5.21 -6.31 19.49
C LEU A 188 4.20 -5.29 20.04
N GLY A 189 3.06 -5.76 20.56
CA GLY A 189 2.06 -4.90 21.17
C GLY A 189 2.62 -4.12 22.36
N SER A 190 3.46 -4.75 23.18
CA SER A 190 4.13 -4.13 24.32
C SER A 190 5.17 -3.11 23.89
N LEU A 191 6.04 -3.44 22.92
CA LEU A 191 7.03 -2.53 22.34
C LEU A 191 6.36 -1.31 21.72
N PHE A 192 5.28 -1.53 20.96
CA PHE A 192 4.48 -0.45 20.38
C PHE A 192 3.84 0.43 21.46
N SER A 193 3.21 -0.19 22.46
CA SER A 193 2.58 0.55 23.58
C SER A 193 3.60 1.36 24.37
N LYS A 194 4.81 0.83 24.56
CA LYS A 194 5.88 1.50 25.29
C LYS A 194 6.46 2.67 24.49
N GLY A 195 6.77 2.46 23.22
CA GLY A 195 7.25 3.53 22.35
C GLY A 195 6.23 4.67 22.21
N LEU A 196 4.93 4.34 22.16
CA LEU A 196 3.86 5.34 22.17
C LEU A 196 3.79 6.10 23.49
N GLN A 197 3.93 5.43 24.64
CA GLN A 197 3.99 6.09 25.94
C GLN A 197 5.21 7.02 26.07
N ASP A 198 6.36 6.57 25.59
CA ASP A 198 7.60 7.36 25.62
C ASP A 198 7.49 8.60 24.72
N ALA A 199 6.91 8.46 23.52
CA ALA A 199 6.62 9.58 22.63
C ALA A 199 5.63 10.59 23.27
N LEU A 200 4.56 10.11 23.93
CA LEU A 200 3.61 10.96 24.65
C LEU A 200 4.25 11.69 25.83
N LYS A 201 5.18 11.03 26.53
CA LYS A 201 5.92 11.61 27.64
C LYS A 201 6.87 12.71 27.18
N GLN A 202 7.64 12.47 26.11
CA GLN A 202 8.50 13.50 25.51
C GLN A 202 7.69 14.68 24.98
N PHE A 203 6.52 14.42 24.39
CA PHE A 203 5.58 15.46 23.98
C PHE A 203 5.09 16.32 25.16
N SER A 204 4.66 15.69 26.26
CA SER A 204 4.24 16.40 27.47
C SER A 204 5.36 17.25 28.06
N GLN A 205 6.60 16.77 28.02
CA GLN A 205 7.76 17.51 28.51
C GLN A 205 8.05 18.74 27.64
N GLY A 206 7.97 18.61 26.30
CA GLY A 206 8.12 19.74 25.38
C GLY A 206 7.06 20.82 25.58
N MET A 207 5.80 20.43 25.88
CA MET A 207 4.73 21.36 26.25
C MET A 207 5.04 22.14 27.55
N ASP A 208 5.53 21.45 28.58
CA ASP A 208 5.86 22.06 29.86
C ASP A 208 7.04 23.04 29.75
N GLU A 209 8.04 22.74 28.92
CA GLU A 209 9.17 23.63 28.65
C GLU A 209 8.71 24.89 27.91
N LEU A 210 7.90 24.76 26.86
CA LEU A 210 7.32 25.90 26.14
C LEU A 210 6.47 26.78 27.05
N SER A 211 5.65 26.20 27.93
CA SER A 211 4.86 26.97 28.90
C SER A 211 5.77 27.81 29.81
N LYS A 212 6.85 27.22 30.33
CA LYS A 212 7.81 27.91 31.19
C LYS A 212 8.57 29.02 30.46
N GLU A 213 8.88 28.84 29.18
CA GLU A 213 9.54 29.88 28.36
C GLU A 213 8.61 31.06 28.09
N LEU A 214 7.33 30.81 27.78
CA LEU A 214 6.33 31.85 27.58
C LEU A 214 6.09 32.67 28.86
N ASP A 215 6.02 32.01 30.02
CA ASP A 215 5.87 32.68 31.31
C ASP A 215 7.11 33.52 31.68
N LYS A 216 8.31 33.01 31.42
CA LYS A 216 9.56 33.76 31.62
C LYS A 216 9.67 34.98 30.71
N ASN A 217 9.21 34.89 29.45
CA ASN A 217 9.24 36.03 28.53
C ASN A 217 8.22 37.11 28.90
N LYS A 218 7.05 36.73 29.41
CA LYS A 218 6.08 37.70 29.97
C LYS A 218 6.61 38.43 31.20
N ALA A 219 7.34 37.73 32.07
CA ALA A 219 7.95 38.33 33.28
C ALA A 219 9.11 39.28 32.99
N LYS A 220 9.72 39.23 31.78
CA LYS A 220 10.80 40.14 31.36
C LYS A 220 10.29 41.40 30.64
N GLN A 221 9.00 41.48 30.33
CA GLN A 221 8.37 42.61 29.63
C GLN A 221 7.54 43.52 30.57
N GLN A 222 7.56 43.24 31.87
CA GLN A 222 7.10 44.13 32.95
C GLN A 222 8.29 44.70 33.71
#